data_AF-A0A6C0LD30-F1
#
_entry.id   AF-A0A6C0LD30-F1
#
_cell.length_a   1.000
_cell.length_b   1.000
_cell.length_c   1.000
_cell.angle_alpha   90.00
_cell.angle_beta   90.00
_cell.angle_gamma   90.00
#
_symmetry.space_group_name_H-M   'P 1'
#
loop_
_entity.id
_entity.type
_entity.pdbx_description
1 polymer ?
#
loop_
_entity_poly.entity_id
_entity_poly.type
_entity_poly.pdbx_seq_one_letter_code
_entity_poly.pdbx_strand_id
1 'polypeptide(L)'
;MKKNANLMVGWKSVYLIFVLVFLLLGLILYFAPAVFLFLFSSILGNLLLVVGVVLLGFFDMAFAFGVALIFVVLFLVFRLQKSGVTTKEKFLSGVPQYQTGRVSVGSWPPEIVREFLDFQAAHNPNIFFDMDLIQKQATPEEARTFLKNGSWPWSAEVQRMYRDAIAENSYISTNPGSSLDDAQMVYNENAIKQLLSWNSKEGDFLLGGVIIGHPKGMPKNINNTVRCVASVNGDAVLEKTIYTGYNGINGTMAYKKSVVPNGELPNIVPGFAYLKGVCNPCAPLNSPPDYSCPFIIDTGNGTEISDIWEKLWGITGVKDEKKNVFATRDNSYLLGISRKDSDLEDSIVLNMNTNFF
;
A
#
# COMPACT_ATOMS: atom_id res chain seq x y z
N MET A 1 -6.59 80.62 -18.09
CA MET A 1 -7.35 79.54 -18.79
C MET A 1 -6.41 78.36 -19.06
N LYS A 2 -6.47 77.30 -18.25
CA LYS A 2 -5.83 76.00 -18.53
C LYS A 2 -6.97 74.97 -18.61
N LYS A 3 -7.30 74.54 -19.83
CA LYS A 3 -8.27 73.46 -20.09
C LYS A 3 -7.62 72.16 -19.68
N ASN A 4 -8.19 71.51 -18.67
CA ASN A 4 -7.86 70.12 -18.34
C ASN A 4 -8.40 69.23 -19.45
N ALA A 5 -7.50 68.70 -20.27
CA ALA A 5 -7.80 67.63 -21.21
C ALA A 5 -7.98 66.33 -20.42
N ASN A 6 -9.21 66.05 -19.99
CA ASN A 6 -9.57 64.74 -19.48
C ASN A 6 -9.54 63.75 -20.65
N LEU A 7 -8.49 62.93 -20.69
CA LEU A 7 -8.32 61.83 -21.61
C LEU A 7 -9.38 60.75 -21.29
N MET A 8 -10.53 60.80 -21.95
CA MET A 8 -11.52 59.70 -21.93
C MET A 8 -10.91 58.49 -22.64
N VAL A 9 -10.20 57.65 -21.88
CA VAL A 9 -9.82 56.30 -22.34
C VAL A 9 -11.11 55.48 -22.35
N GLY A 10 -11.71 55.32 -23.53
CA GLY A 10 -12.94 54.54 -23.70
C GLY A 10 -12.74 53.09 -23.26
N TRP A 11 -13.76 52.49 -22.62
CA TRP A 11 -13.77 51.11 -22.10
C TRP A 11 -13.26 50.03 -23.07
N LYS A 12 -13.36 50.26 -24.38
CA LYS A 12 -12.80 49.35 -25.40
C LYS A 12 -11.28 49.21 -25.31
N SER A 13 -10.58 50.25 -24.88
CA SER A 13 -9.11 50.24 -24.69
C SER A 13 -8.71 49.44 -23.46
N VAL A 14 -9.53 49.48 -22.39
CA VAL A 14 -9.28 48.74 -21.15
C VAL A 14 -9.40 47.23 -21.40
N TYR A 15 -10.41 46.81 -22.17
CA TYR A 15 -10.60 45.40 -22.53
C TYR A 15 -9.43 44.87 -23.39
N LEU A 16 -8.94 45.66 -24.35
CA LEU A 16 -7.83 45.25 -25.20
C LEU A 16 -6.53 45.09 -24.41
N ILE A 17 -6.26 45.99 -23.45
CA ILE A 17 -5.13 45.86 -22.54
C ILE A 17 -5.26 44.60 -21.68
N PHE A 18 -6.46 44.30 -21.16
CA PHE A 18 -6.70 43.11 -20.36
C PHE A 18 -6.42 41.83 -21.15
N VAL A 19 -6.98 41.71 -22.36
CA VAL A 19 -6.75 40.55 -23.24
C VAL A 19 -5.26 40.39 -23.57
N LEU A 20 -4.56 41.49 -23.86
CA LEU A 20 -3.13 41.46 -24.16
C LEU A 20 -2.29 40.97 -22.97
N VAL A 21 -2.63 41.41 -21.75
CA VAL A 21 -1.94 40.98 -20.51
C VAL A 21 -2.15 39.48 -20.27
N PHE A 22 -3.37 38.95 -20.45
CA PHE A 22 -3.62 37.52 -20.29
C PHE A 22 -2.94 36.68 -21.37
N LEU A 23 -2.85 37.19 -22.60
CA LEU A 23 -2.16 36.51 -23.70
C LEU A 23 -0.65 36.45 -23.44
N LEU A 24 -0.05 37.54 -22.98
CA LEU A 24 1.36 37.59 -22.55
C LEU A 24 1.61 36.66 -21.36
N LEU A 25 0.73 36.65 -20.36
CA LEU A 25 0.85 35.77 -19.19
C LEU A 25 0.77 34.29 -19.61
N GLY A 26 -0.16 33.94 -20.51
CA GLY A 26 -0.27 32.59 -21.07
C GLY A 26 0.98 32.19 -21.86
N LEU A 27 1.59 33.12 -22.59
CA LEU A 27 2.81 32.89 -23.34
C LEU A 27 4.02 32.68 -22.42
N ILE A 28 4.13 33.45 -21.33
CA ILE A 28 5.16 33.24 -20.29
C ILE A 28 4.97 31.88 -19.61
N LEU A 29 3.73 31.51 -19.27
CA LEU A 29 3.41 30.20 -18.70
C LEU A 29 3.79 29.04 -19.64
N TYR A 30 3.61 29.23 -20.94
CA TYR A 30 3.94 28.22 -21.96
C TYR A 30 5.46 28.08 -22.18
N PHE A 31 6.19 29.18 -22.34
CA PHE A 31 7.62 29.14 -22.67
C PHE A 31 8.54 29.03 -21.45
N ALA A 32 8.11 29.50 -20.28
CA ALA A 32 8.96 29.59 -19.09
C ALA A 32 8.18 29.30 -17.79
N PRO A 33 7.60 28.09 -17.62
CA PRO A 33 6.82 27.73 -16.44
C PRO A 33 7.63 27.84 -15.13
N ALA A 34 8.95 27.65 -15.19
CA ALA A 34 9.85 27.82 -14.05
C ALA A 34 9.86 29.25 -13.48
N VAL A 35 9.70 30.28 -14.32
CA VAL A 35 9.65 31.69 -13.88
C VAL A 35 8.37 31.95 -13.11
N PHE A 36 7.25 31.37 -13.54
CA PHE A 36 5.99 31.44 -12.82
C PHE A 36 6.09 30.75 -11.45
N LEU A 37 6.66 29.54 -11.40
CA LEU A 37 6.88 28.85 -10.12
C LEU A 37 7.80 29.64 -9.18
N PHE A 38 8.84 30.27 -9.70
CA PHE A 38 9.75 31.11 -8.92
C PHE A 38 9.02 32.31 -8.28
N LEU A 39 8.10 32.96 -9.01
CA LEU A 39 7.34 34.11 -8.52
C LEU A 39 6.52 33.81 -7.27
N PHE A 40 5.93 32.61 -7.16
CA PHE A 40 5.07 32.24 -6.01
C PHE A 40 5.78 31.40 -4.94
N SER A 41 6.91 30.76 -5.27
CA SER A 41 7.66 29.91 -4.34
C SER A 41 8.77 30.65 -3.59
N SER A 42 9.36 31.67 -4.20
CA SER A 42 10.47 32.43 -3.62
C SER A 42 9.99 33.64 -2.82
N ILE A 43 10.70 33.95 -1.74
CA ILE A 43 10.52 35.20 -0.98
C ILE A 43 10.73 36.41 -1.89
N LEU A 44 11.71 36.34 -2.80
CA LEU A 44 12.01 37.42 -3.76
C LEU A 44 10.88 37.58 -4.79
N GLY A 45 10.30 36.46 -5.25
CA GLY A 45 9.16 36.47 -6.16
C GLY A 45 7.93 37.15 -5.55
N ASN A 46 7.59 36.77 -4.31
CA ASN A 46 6.48 37.38 -3.58
C ASN A 46 6.73 38.88 -3.31
N LEU A 47 7.98 39.28 -3.02
CA LEU A 47 8.34 40.68 -2.86
C LEU A 47 8.12 41.48 -4.17
N LEU A 48 8.52 40.92 -5.31
CA LEU A 48 8.30 41.54 -6.63
C LEU A 48 6.81 41.69 -6.96
N LEU A 49 5.99 40.70 -6.60
CA LEU A 49 4.53 40.78 -6.78
C LEU A 49 3.91 41.91 -5.95
N VAL A 50 4.30 42.05 -4.68
CA VAL A 50 3.83 43.12 -3.80
C VAL A 50 4.25 44.49 -4.33
N VAL A 51 5.52 44.65 -4.72
CA VAL A 51 6.03 45.89 -5.31
C VAL A 51 5.27 46.22 -6.60
N GLY A 52 5.00 45.23 -7.46
CA GLY A 52 4.23 45.42 -8.68
C GLY A 52 2.80 45.90 -8.43
N VAL A 53 2.10 45.32 -7.45
CA VAL A 53 0.75 45.75 -7.05
C VAL A 53 0.77 47.18 -6.50
N VAL A 54 1.77 47.53 -5.67
CA VAL A 54 1.93 48.89 -5.14
C VAL A 54 2.19 49.90 -6.26
N LEU A 55 3.06 49.57 -7.22
CA LEU A 55 3.33 50.42 -8.39
C LEU A 55 2.07 50.62 -9.24
N LEU A 56 1.29 49.57 -9.48
CA LEU A 56 0.00 49.69 -10.17
C LEU A 56 -1.01 50.54 -9.40
N GLY A 57 -0.99 50.48 -8.06
CA GLY A 57 -1.84 51.31 -7.19
C GLY A 57 -1.57 52.80 -7.34
N PHE A 58 -0.35 53.21 -7.69
CA PHE A 58 -0.04 54.61 -8.01
C PHE A 58 -0.67 55.08 -9.33
N PHE A 59 -0.98 54.17 -10.26
CA PHE A 59 -1.64 54.50 -11.52
C PHE A 59 -3.16 54.46 -11.40
N ASP A 60 -3.72 53.35 -10.91
CA ASP A 60 -5.16 53.16 -10.73
C ASP A 60 -5.43 52.15 -9.60
N MET A 61 -6.07 52.62 -8.54
CA MET A 61 -6.38 51.81 -7.35
C MET A 61 -7.40 50.69 -7.62
N ALA A 62 -8.38 50.91 -8.50
CA ALA A 62 -9.38 49.90 -8.83
C ALA A 62 -8.74 48.76 -9.64
N PHE A 63 -7.84 49.11 -10.56
CA PHE A 63 -7.07 48.12 -11.32
C PHE A 63 -6.11 47.31 -10.43
N ALA A 64 -5.38 47.98 -9.53
CA ALA A 64 -4.47 47.32 -8.60
C ALA A 64 -5.19 46.31 -7.69
N PHE A 65 -6.39 46.65 -7.21
CA PHE A 65 -7.20 45.75 -6.41
C PHE A 65 -7.63 44.50 -7.19
N GLY A 66 -8.05 44.66 -8.45
CA GLY A 66 -8.40 43.54 -9.33
C GLY A 66 -7.23 42.58 -9.56
N VAL A 67 -6.04 43.13 -9.84
CA VAL A 67 -4.81 42.33 -10.04
C VAL A 67 -4.39 41.62 -8.75
N ALA A 68 -4.46 42.30 -7.60
CA ALA A 68 -4.15 41.71 -6.30
C ALA A 68 -5.06 40.51 -5.98
N LEU A 69 -6.36 40.61 -6.26
CA LEU A 69 -7.32 39.53 -6.02
C LEU A 69 -7.01 38.30 -6.88
N ILE A 70 -6.64 38.50 -8.15
CA ILE A 70 -6.20 37.42 -9.04
C ILE A 70 -4.93 36.74 -8.48
N PHE A 71 -3.95 37.51 -8.02
CA PHE A 71 -2.75 36.93 -7.42
C PHE A 71 -3.03 36.14 -6.14
N VAL A 72 -3.97 36.60 -5.31
CA VAL A 72 -4.41 35.85 -4.12
C VAL A 72 -5.05 34.53 -4.51
N VAL A 73 -5.92 34.51 -5.53
CA VAL A 73 -6.53 33.27 -6.03
C VAL A 73 -5.46 32.32 -6.57
N LEU A 74 -4.53 32.80 -7.40
CA LEU A 74 -3.42 32.00 -7.92
C LEU A 74 -2.51 31.47 -6.81
N PHE A 75 -2.22 32.29 -5.80
CA PHE A 75 -1.44 31.90 -4.63
C PHE A 75 -2.14 30.82 -3.82
N LEU A 76 -3.46 30.93 -3.61
CA LEU A 76 -4.26 29.92 -2.92
C LEU A 76 -4.31 28.61 -3.71
N VAL A 77 -4.52 28.65 -5.03
CA VAL A 77 -4.48 27.46 -5.90
C VAL A 77 -3.10 26.82 -5.85
N PHE A 78 -2.03 27.60 -5.91
CA PHE A 78 -0.66 27.11 -5.80
C PHE A 78 -0.38 26.48 -4.42
N ARG A 79 -0.84 27.12 -3.33
CA ARG A 79 -0.80 26.58 -1.96
C ARG A 79 -1.60 25.28 -1.84
N LEU A 80 -2.78 25.19 -2.44
CA LEU A 80 -3.60 23.98 -2.45
C LEU A 80 -2.97 22.87 -3.26
N GLN A 81 -2.33 23.18 -4.39
CA GLN A 81 -1.50 22.22 -5.11
C GLN A 81 -0.32 21.78 -4.24
N LYS A 82 0.42 22.69 -3.60
CA LYS A 82 1.56 22.34 -2.72
C LYS A 82 1.14 21.55 -1.47
N SER A 83 0.00 21.87 -0.87
CA SER A 83 -0.56 21.14 0.29
C SER A 83 -1.16 19.79 -0.12
N GLY A 84 -1.71 19.68 -1.34
CA GLY A 84 -2.07 18.39 -1.95
C GLY A 84 -0.83 17.57 -2.34
N VAL A 85 0.29 18.25 -2.62
CA VAL A 85 1.60 17.67 -2.87
C VAL A 85 2.24 17.14 -1.60
N THR A 86 1.93 17.60 -0.37
CA THR A 86 2.42 16.89 0.84
C THR A 86 1.79 15.52 1.08
N THR A 87 0.61 15.23 0.51
CA THR A 87 0.02 13.88 0.54
C THR A 87 0.38 13.09 -0.73
N LYS A 88 0.60 13.78 -1.86
CA LYS A 88 1.09 13.16 -3.11
C LYS A 88 2.61 12.99 -3.18
N GLU A 89 3.43 13.65 -2.35
CA GLU A 89 4.89 13.41 -2.25
C GLU A 89 5.21 12.18 -1.42
N LYS A 90 4.23 11.57 -0.74
CA LYS A 90 4.35 10.18 -0.27
C LYS A 90 3.87 9.16 -1.29
N PHE A 91 3.30 9.58 -2.42
CA PHE A 91 2.70 8.70 -3.44
C PHE A 91 3.29 8.87 -4.86
N LEU A 92 4.01 9.95 -5.13
CA LEU A 92 4.62 10.30 -6.43
C LEU A 92 6.11 10.68 -6.31
N SER A 93 6.74 10.47 -5.15
CA SER A 93 8.20 10.46 -5.00
C SER A 93 8.87 9.19 -5.54
N GLY A 94 8.18 8.44 -6.41
CA GLY A 94 8.72 7.31 -7.17
C GLY A 94 9.61 7.73 -8.35
N VAL A 95 9.91 9.02 -8.51
CA VAL A 95 11.09 9.45 -9.27
C VAL A 95 12.19 9.74 -8.26
N PRO A 96 13.15 8.84 -8.01
CA PRO A 96 14.34 9.20 -7.28
C PRO A 96 15.12 10.20 -8.13
N GLN A 97 15.10 11.47 -7.73
CA GLN A 97 16.30 12.28 -7.93
C GLN A 97 17.42 11.54 -7.21
N TYR A 98 18.49 11.25 -7.95
CA TYR A 98 19.78 10.85 -7.41
C TYR A 98 20.27 11.92 -6.42
N GLN A 99 19.82 11.83 -5.17
CA GLN A 99 20.48 12.47 -4.05
C GLN A 99 21.49 11.47 -3.49
N THR A 100 22.72 11.61 -3.96
CA THR A 100 23.92 11.18 -3.26
C THR A 100 23.96 11.86 -1.89
N GLY A 101 23.25 11.29 -0.90
CA GLY A 101 22.94 12.08 0.29
C GLY A 101 22.34 11.34 1.48
N ARG A 102 22.76 10.10 1.73
CA ARG A 102 22.90 9.41 3.04
C ARG A 102 22.79 7.91 2.77
N VAL A 103 23.95 7.27 2.65
CA VAL A 103 24.08 5.81 2.78
C VAL A 103 23.69 5.46 4.22
N SER A 104 22.43 5.11 4.45
CA SER A 104 22.01 4.43 5.68
C SER A 104 22.33 2.94 5.51
N VAL A 105 23.51 2.55 5.99
CA VAL A 105 23.95 1.17 6.29
C VAL A 105 23.52 0.14 5.22
N GLY A 106 24.17 0.21 4.05
CA GLY A 106 24.01 -0.79 2.99
C GLY A 106 24.67 -2.13 3.35
N SER A 107 23.94 -3.23 3.21
CA SER A 107 24.51 -4.58 3.32
C SER A 107 25.32 -4.95 2.07
N TRP A 108 25.09 -4.27 0.94
CA TRP A 108 25.80 -4.55 -0.32
C TRP A 108 26.87 -3.50 -0.64
N PRO A 109 28.01 -3.91 -1.23
CA PRO A 109 28.95 -3.00 -1.84
C PRO A 109 28.28 -2.06 -2.86
N PRO A 110 28.64 -0.76 -2.90
CA PRO A 110 28.04 0.22 -3.81
C PRO A 110 28.13 -0.16 -5.30
N GLU A 111 29.17 -0.91 -5.68
CA GLU A 111 29.34 -1.44 -7.02
C GLU A 111 28.21 -2.40 -7.41
N ILE A 112 27.84 -3.33 -6.52
CA ILE A 112 26.73 -4.28 -6.76
C ILE A 112 25.42 -3.53 -6.87
N VAL A 113 25.19 -2.53 -6.01
CA VAL A 113 23.98 -1.71 -6.07
C VAL A 113 23.84 -1.02 -7.42
N ARG A 114 24.93 -0.41 -7.92
CA ARG A 114 24.93 0.23 -9.23
C ARG A 114 24.67 -0.78 -10.35
N GLU A 115 25.40 -1.89 -10.37
CA GLU A 115 25.23 -2.94 -11.38
C GLU A 115 23.81 -3.53 -11.37
N PHE A 116 23.24 -3.74 -10.19
CA PHE A 116 21.86 -4.19 -10.03
C PHE A 116 20.87 -3.20 -10.62
N LEU A 117 20.99 -1.91 -10.29
CA LEU A 117 20.10 -0.88 -10.82
C LEU A 117 20.24 -0.73 -12.35
N ASP A 118 21.46 -0.79 -12.88
CA ASP A 118 21.71 -0.77 -14.33
C ASP A 118 21.09 -1.99 -15.04
N PHE A 119 21.25 -3.18 -14.46
CA PHE A 119 20.64 -4.41 -14.96
C PHE A 119 19.11 -4.31 -14.97
N GLN A 120 18.51 -3.86 -13.86
CA GLN A 120 17.06 -3.73 -13.73
C GLN A 120 16.49 -2.67 -14.66
N ALA A 121 17.17 -1.53 -14.84
CA ALA A 121 16.76 -0.51 -15.79
C ALA A 121 16.75 -1.02 -17.24
N ALA A 122 17.65 -1.94 -17.59
CA ALA A 122 17.72 -2.54 -18.91
C ALA A 122 16.69 -3.65 -19.14
N HIS A 123 16.45 -4.52 -18.15
CA HIS A 123 15.63 -5.73 -18.32
C HIS A 123 14.20 -5.56 -17.80
N ASN A 124 14.00 -4.76 -16.77
CA ASN A 124 12.73 -4.54 -16.09
C ASN A 124 12.43 -3.02 -15.94
N PRO A 125 12.40 -2.24 -17.04
CA PRO A 125 12.32 -0.77 -16.98
C PRO A 125 11.04 -0.22 -16.31
N ASN A 126 10.01 -1.06 -16.17
CA ASN A 126 8.73 -0.69 -15.57
C ASN A 126 8.62 -1.10 -14.09
N ILE A 127 9.68 -1.67 -13.49
CA ILE A 127 9.69 -2.12 -12.10
C ILE A 127 10.60 -1.21 -11.28
N PHE A 128 10.07 -0.70 -10.17
CA PHE A 128 10.82 0.07 -9.18
C PHE A 128 11.19 -0.81 -8.00
N PHE A 129 12.47 -0.85 -7.65
CA PHE A 129 12.97 -1.64 -6.55
C PHE A 129 13.26 -0.76 -5.33
N ASP A 130 12.71 -1.13 -4.18
CA ASP A 130 13.11 -0.57 -2.89
C ASP A 130 14.47 -1.20 -2.50
N MET A 131 15.53 -0.41 -2.66
CA MET A 131 16.88 -0.88 -2.38
C MET A 131 17.12 -1.17 -0.90
N ASP A 132 16.41 -0.51 0.02
CA ASP A 132 16.54 -0.78 1.45
C ASP A 132 15.89 -2.12 1.81
N LEU A 133 14.78 -2.46 1.15
CA LEU A 133 14.11 -3.74 1.32
C LEU A 133 14.91 -4.89 0.72
N ILE A 134 15.36 -4.75 -0.53
CA ILE A 134 16.03 -5.86 -1.23
C ILE A 134 17.37 -6.23 -0.58
N GLN A 135 18.12 -5.24 -0.09
CA GLN A 135 19.38 -5.46 0.64
C GLN A 135 19.18 -6.13 2.00
N LYS A 136 17.97 -6.06 2.59
CA LYS A 136 17.62 -6.83 3.80
C LYS A 136 17.19 -8.26 3.47
N GLN A 137 16.71 -8.50 2.26
CA GLN A 137 16.16 -9.78 1.83
C GLN A 137 17.17 -10.67 1.13
N ALA A 138 18.21 -10.11 0.51
CA ALA A 138 19.22 -10.88 -0.20
C ALA A 138 20.63 -10.44 0.18
N THR A 139 21.55 -11.37 0.11
CA THR A 139 22.98 -11.18 0.37
C THR A 139 23.69 -10.60 -0.87
N PRO A 140 24.86 -9.96 -0.69
CA PRO A 140 25.70 -9.53 -1.82
C PRO A 140 26.02 -10.67 -2.82
N GLU A 141 26.22 -11.89 -2.32
CA GLU A 141 26.55 -13.07 -3.11
C GLU A 141 25.37 -13.54 -3.96
N GLU A 142 24.16 -13.52 -3.42
CA GLU A 142 22.93 -13.79 -4.18
C GLU A 142 22.72 -12.74 -5.27
N ALA A 143 22.97 -11.46 -4.96
CA ALA A 143 22.89 -10.38 -5.93
C ALA A 143 23.90 -10.53 -7.07
N ARG A 144 25.15 -10.95 -6.78
CA ARG A 144 26.15 -11.27 -7.83
C ARG A 144 25.73 -12.46 -8.67
N THR A 145 25.13 -13.47 -8.06
CA THR A 145 24.62 -14.64 -8.78
C THR A 145 23.49 -14.23 -9.73
N PHE A 146 22.57 -13.38 -9.25
CA PHE A 146 21.52 -12.77 -10.06
C PHE A 146 22.10 -12.00 -11.24
N LEU A 147 23.04 -11.08 -11.00
CA LEU A 147 23.68 -10.28 -12.05
C LEU A 147 24.39 -11.13 -13.12
N LYS A 148 24.97 -12.27 -12.72
CA LYS A 148 25.66 -13.19 -13.63
C LYS A 148 24.70 -14.03 -14.46
N ASN A 149 23.62 -14.52 -13.85
CA ASN A 149 22.73 -15.51 -14.47
C ASN A 149 21.47 -14.88 -15.07
N GLY A 150 21.16 -13.64 -14.71
CA GLY A 150 19.90 -12.96 -15.02
C GLY A 150 18.71 -13.45 -14.18
N SER A 151 18.93 -14.30 -13.17
CA SER A 151 17.88 -14.93 -12.37
C SER A 151 18.30 -15.14 -10.92
N TRP A 152 17.35 -14.92 -10.00
CA TRP A 152 17.59 -15.05 -8.57
C TRP A 152 17.76 -16.53 -8.18
N PRO A 153 18.75 -16.87 -7.35
CA PRO A 153 19.10 -18.25 -7.05
C PRO A 153 18.14 -18.88 -6.02
N TRP A 154 16.91 -19.21 -6.44
CA TRP A 154 15.95 -19.87 -5.57
C TRP A 154 16.29 -21.34 -5.36
N SER A 155 16.10 -21.83 -4.14
CA SER A 155 16.14 -23.25 -3.82
C SER A 155 15.12 -24.06 -4.63
N ALA A 156 15.47 -25.30 -4.99
CA ALA A 156 14.63 -26.17 -5.80
C ALA A 156 13.23 -26.41 -5.17
N GLU A 157 13.16 -26.38 -3.84
CA GLU A 157 11.92 -26.50 -3.09
C GLU A 157 11.00 -25.29 -3.28
N VAL A 158 11.54 -24.06 -3.26
CA VAL A 158 10.77 -22.83 -3.53
C VAL A 158 10.31 -22.78 -4.97
N GLN A 159 11.17 -23.18 -5.91
CA GLN A 159 10.78 -23.31 -7.31
C GLN A 159 9.62 -24.30 -7.50
N ARG A 160 9.62 -25.43 -6.75
CA ARG A 160 8.51 -26.39 -6.75
C ARG A 160 7.23 -25.75 -6.22
N MET A 161 7.26 -25.17 -5.01
CA MET A 161 6.07 -24.54 -4.41
C MET A 161 5.47 -23.45 -5.31
N TYR A 162 6.32 -22.65 -5.97
CA TYR A 162 5.85 -21.65 -6.92
C TYR A 162 5.14 -22.26 -8.12
N ARG A 163 5.74 -23.28 -8.75
CA ARG A 163 5.12 -23.98 -9.89
C ARG A 163 3.79 -24.62 -9.50
N ASP A 164 3.72 -25.26 -8.34
CA ASP A 164 2.51 -25.88 -7.83
C ASP A 164 1.41 -24.82 -7.62
N ALA A 165 1.75 -23.69 -6.99
CA ALA A 165 0.81 -22.58 -6.79
C ALA A 165 0.28 -21.98 -8.11
N ILE A 166 1.11 -21.88 -9.15
CA ILE A 166 0.66 -21.43 -10.49
C ILE A 166 -0.19 -22.49 -11.17
N ALA A 167 0.17 -23.78 -11.07
CA ALA A 167 -0.56 -24.88 -11.70
C ALA A 167 -1.96 -25.09 -11.09
N GLU A 168 -2.11 -24.84 -9.79
CA GLU A 168 -3.37 -24.96 -9.07
C GLU A 168 -4.27 -23.72 -9.22
N ASN A 169 -3.73 -22.61 -9.74
CA ASN A 169 -4.46 -21.36 -9.89
C ASN A 169 -5.41 -21.41 -11.11
N SER A 170 -6.72 -21.37 -10.86
CA SER A 170 -7.74 -21.43 -11.91
C SER A 170 -7.86 -20.16 -12.77
N TYR A 171 -7.26 -19.04 -12.32
CA TYR A 171 -7.28 -17.76 -13.04
C TYR A 171 -6.06 -17.54 -13.94
N ILE A 172 -4.96 -18.24 -13.67
CA ILE A 172 -3.70 -18.08 -14.41
C ILE A 172 -3.56 -19.25 -15.40
N SER A 173 -3.62 -18.94 -16.69
CA SER A 173 -3.47 -19.93 -17.77
C SER A 173 -2.06 -19.95 -18.39
N THR A 174 -1.03 -19.64 -17.60
CA THR A 174 0.37 -19.63 -18.08
C THR A 174 1.08 -20.92 -17.72
N ASN A 175 2.14 -21.26 -18.48
CA ASN A 175 2.96 -22.41 -18.15
C ASN A 175 3.73 -22.15 -16.84
N PRO A 176 3.65 -23.04 -15.82
CA PRO A 176 4.32 -22.82 -14.54
C PRO A 176 5.84 -22.65 -14.63
N GLY A 177 6.49 -23.31 -15.60
CA GLY A 177 7.93 -23.16 -15.83
C GLY A 177 8.30 -21.78 -16.37
N SER A 178 7.57 -21.29 -17.38
CA SER A 178 7.80 -19.95 -17.91
C SER A 178 7.51 -18.86 -16.87
N SER A 179 6.43 -19.01 -16.09
CA SER A 179 6.12 -18.08 -14.99
C SER A 179 7.23 -18.05 -13.93
N LEU A 180 7.86 -19.21 -13.67
CA LEU A 180 8.97 -19.30 -12.74
C LEU A 180 10.17 -18.51 -13.25
N ASP A 181 10.54 -18.70 -14.53
CA ASP A 181 11.67 -18.01 -15.15
C ASP A 181 11.47 -16.49 -15.07
N ASP A 182 10.28 -15.99 -15.42
CA ASP A 182 9.93 -14.57 -15.34
C ASP A 182 9.97 -14.05 -13.90
N ALA A 183 9.41 -14.80 -12.95
CA ALA A 183 9.38 -14.41 -11.54
C ALA A 183 10.80 -14.36 -10.94
N GLN A 184 11.70 -15.26 -11.34
CA GLN A 184 13.11 -15.26 -10.91
C GLN A 184 13.91 -14.08 -11.48
N MET A 185 13.44 -13.36 -12.50
CA MET A 185 14.08 -12.13 -12.97
C MET A 185 13.79 -10.93 -12.05
N VAL A 186 12.75 -11.04 -11.21
CA VAL A 186 12.23 -9.93 -10.40
C VAL A 186 12.39 -10.18 -8.90
N TYR A 187 11.94 -11.35 -8.42
CA TYR A 187 11.82 -11.62 -6.99
C TYR A 187 12.98 -12.48 -6.49
N ASN A 188 13.62 -12.08 -5.38
CA ASN A 188 14.54 -12.96 -4.66
C ASN A 188 13.76 -14.05 -3.89
N GLU A 189 14.47 -15.04 -3.36
CA GLU A 189 13.84 -16.18 -2.67
C GLU A 189 12.99 -15.75 -1.46
N ASN A 190 13.43 -14.75 -0.70
CA ASN A 190 12.69 -14.28 0.47
C ASN A 190 11.43 -13.50 0.08
N ALA A 191 11.48 -12.72 -0.99
CA ALA A 191 10.31 -12.04 -1.54
C ALA A 191 9.26 -13.04 -2.04
N ILE A 192 9.66 -14.08 -2.78
CA ILE A 192 8.70 -15.06 -3.28
C ILE A 192 8.13 -15.94 -2.17
N LYS A 193 8.91 -16.27 -1.13
CA LYS A 193 8.39 -16.95 0.06
C LYS A 193 7.28 -16.14 0.74
N GLN A 194 7.46 -14.82 0.85
CA GLN A 194 6.42 -13.94 1.40
C GLN A 194 5.17 -13.96 0.53
N LEU A 195 5.32 -13.81 -0.79
CA LEU A 195 4.19 -13.86 -1.72
C LEU A 195 3.43 -15.20 -1.63
N LEU A 196 4.15 -16.32 -1.60
CA LEU A 196 3.54 -17.65 -1.44
C LEU A 196 2.85 -17.78 -0.09
N SER A 197 3.44 -17.25 0.99
CA SER A 197 2.83 -17.27 2.32
C SER A 197 1.54 -16.43 2.38
N TRP A 198 1.45 -15.34 1.62
CA TRP A 198 0.25 -14.52 1.54
C TRP A 198 -0.87 -15.16 0.72
N ASN A 199 -0.54 -16.00 -0.25
CA ASN A 199 -1.49 -16.77 -1.06
C ASN A 199 -1.85 -18.13 -0.43
N SER A 200 -1.81 -18.22 0.90
CA SER A 200 -2.19 -19.41 1.66
C SER A 200 -3.28 -19.06 2.65
N LYS A 201 -3.94 -20.06 3.25
CA LYS A 201 -5.01 -19.81 4.23
C LYS A 201 -4.52 -19.07 5.48
N GLU A 202 -3.29 -19.29 5.92
CA GLU A 202 -2.69 -18.53 7.02
C GLU A 202 -2.45 -17.09 6.56
N GLY A 203 -1.98 -16.89 5.33
CA GLY A 203 -1.88 -15.57 4.69
C GLY A 203 -3.20 -14.82 4.64
N ASP A 204 -4.28 -15.49 4.20
CA ASP A 204 -5.64 -14.94 4.16
C ASP A 204 -6.12 -14.51 5.55
N PHE A 205 -5.82 -15.32 6.57
CA PHE A 205 -6.09 -14.94 7.96
C PHE A 205 -5.30 -13.69 8.38
N LEU A 206 -4.02 -13.59 8.04
CA LEU A 206 -3.20 -12.45 8.41
C LEU A 206 -3.63 -11.16 7.70
N LEU A 207 -3.92 -11.24 6.41
CA LEU A 207 -4.23 -10.07 5.57
C LEU A 207 -5.72 -9.70 5.60
N GLY A 208 -6.60 -10.69 5.44
CA GLY A 208 -8.05 -10.52 5.39
C GLY A 208 -8.73 -10.60 6.75
N GLY A 209 -8.12 -11.32 7.70
CA GLY A 209 -8.75 -11.63 8.97
C GLY A 209 -9.80 -12.73 8.86
N VAL A 210 -10.57 -12.88 9.93
CA VAL A 210 -11.62 -13.88 10.06
C VAL A 210 -12.90 -13.26 10.59
N ILE A 211 -14.03 -13.79 10.12
CA ILE A 211 -15.35 -13.45 10.63
C ILE A 211 -15.58 -14.23 11.93
N ILE A 212 -15.83 -13.50 13.02
CA ILE A 212 -16.05 -14.07 14.36
C ILE A 212 -17.52 -13.99 14.79
N GLY A 213 -18.40 -13.54 13.89
CA GLY A 213 -19.83 -13.52 14.12
C GLY A 213 -20.56 -12.50 13.26
N HIS A 214 -21.82 -12.80 12.99
CA HIS A 214 -22.73 -11.93 12.25
C HIS A 214 -23.67 -11.22 13.23
N PRO A 215 -23.72 -9.86 13.27
CA PRO A 215 -24.65 -9.15 14.13
C PRO A 215 -26.11 -9.48 13.78
N LYS A 216 -26.94 -9.75 14.79
CA LYS A 216 -28.35 -10.13 14.58
C LYS A 216 -29.13 -9.04 13.85
N GLY A 217 -29.85 -9.41 12.79
CA GLY A 217 -30.71 -8.51 12.03
C GLY A 217 -29.97 -7.59 11.07
N MET A 218 -28.69 -7.85 10.78
CA MET A 218 -27.91 -7.10 9.80
C MET A 218 -27.84 -7.81 8.45
N PRO A 219 -27.51 -7.10 7.35
CA PRO A 219 -27.22 -7.73 6.07
C PRO A 219 -25.92 -8.55 6.11
N LYS A 220 -25.86 -9.69 5.41
CA LYS A 220 -24.75 -10.69 5.44
C LYS A 220 -23.33 -10.12 5.23
N ASN A 221 -23.20 -8.95 4.62
CA ASN A 221 -21.91 -8.29 4.38
C ASN A 221 -21.39 -7.49 5.60
N ILE A 222 -22.17 -7.35 6.68
CA ILE A 222 -21.74 -6.73 7.93
C ILE A 222 -21.34 -7.83 8.91
N ASN A 223 -20.06 -7.93 9.20
CA ASN A 223 -19.52 -8.97 10.06
C ASN A 223 -18.59 -8.39 11.13
N ASN A 224 -18.57 -9.03 12.30
CA ASN A 224 -17.54 -8.80 13.29
C ASN A 224 -16.29 -9.56 12.86
N THR A 225 -15.14 -8.93 12.95
CA THR A 225 -13.89 -9.50 12.44
C THR A 225 -12.76 -9.41 13.45
N VAL A 226 -11.78 -10.30 13.30
CA VAL A 226 -10.45 -10.19 13.90
C VAL A 226 -9.44 -10.24 12.77
N ARG A 227 -8.51 -9.29 12.74
CA ARG A 227 -7.47 -9.21 11.71
C ARG A 227 -6.19 -8.61 12.27
N CYS A 228 -5.08 -8.80 11.57
CA CYS A 228 -3.84 -8.12 11.89
C CYS A 228 -3.88 -6.67 11.38
N VAL A 229 -3.40 -5.73 12.18
CA VAL A 229 -3.26 -4.31 11.84
C VAL A 229 -1.92 -3.78 12.35
N ALA A 230 -1.35 -2.80 11.66
CA ALA A 230 -0.17 -2.10 12.17
C ALA A 230 -0.52 -1.29 13.43
N SER A 231 0.24 -1.50 14.50
CA SER A 231 0.18 -0.68 15.71
C SER A 231 0.84 0.68 15.48
N VAL A 232 0.60 1.61 16.42
CA VAL A 232 1.29 2.92 16.47
C VAL A 232 2.81 2.76 16.55
N ASN A 233 3.27 1.65 17.15
CA ASN A 233 4.70 1.34 17.28
C ASN A 233 5.31 0.68 16.03
N GLY A 234 4.50 0.42 14.99
CA GLY A 234 4.94 -0.25 13.76
C GLY A 234 4.73 -1.77 13.77
N ASP A 235 4.68 -2.41 14.93
CA ASP A 235 4.43 -3.86 15.04
C ASP A 235 2.98 -4.22 14.73
N ALA A 236 2.78 -5.32 14.00
CA ALA A 236 1.46 -5.84 13.70
C ALA A 236 0.83 -6.50 14.94
N VAL A 237 -0.42 -6.14 15.23
CA VAL A 237 -1.21 -6.63 16.36
C VAL A 237 -2.59 -7.10 15.91
N LEU A 238 -3.23 -7.96 16.71
CA LEU A 238 -4.60 -8.39 16.47
C LEU A 238 -5.59 -7.29 16.88
N GLU A 239 -6.46 -6.87 15.96
CA GLU A 239 -7.56 -5.95 16.21
C GLU A 239 -8.90 -6.67 15.99
N LYS A 240 -9.76 -6.61 17.00
CA LYS A 240 -11.17 -7.01 16.91
C LYS A 240 -12.01 -5.81 16.53
N THR A 241 -12.83 -5.97 15.51
CA THR A 241 -13.80 -4.97 15.05
C THR A 241 -15.21 -5.51 15.26
N ILE A 242 -15.99 -4.83 16.11
CA ILE A 242 -17.39 -5.16 16.38
C ILE A 242 -18.27 -4.06 15.81
N TYR A 243 -19.26 -4.42 15.02
CA TYR A 243 -20.29 -3.47 14.56
C TYR A 243 -21.22 -3.08 15.71
N THR A 244 -21.45 -1.78 15.91
CA THR A 244 -22.25 -1.25 17.03
C THR A 244 -23.48 -0.46 16.57
N GLY A 245 -23.87 -0.56 15.31
CA GLY A 245 -25.02 0.16 14.75
C GLY A 245 -24.61 1.29 13.82
N TYR A 246 -25.47 2.31 13.71
CA TYR A 246 -25.21 3.51 12.92
C TYR A 246 -24.96 4.70 13.84
N ASN A 247 -24.06 5.59 13.42
CA ASN A 247 -23.86 6.87 14.08
C ASN A 247 -25.12 7.73 13.89
N GLY A 248 -25.73 8.16 14.99
CA GLY A 248 -26.99 8.90 14.99
C GLY A 248 -26.93 10.29 14.34
N ILE A 249 -25.73 10.83 14.08
CA ILE A 249 -25.55 12.17 13.49
C ILE A 249 -25.51 12.11 11.96
N ASN A 250 -24.77 11.15 11.40
CA ASN A 250 -24.48 11.10 9.96
C ASN A 250 -24.92 9.79 9.28
N GLY A 251 -25.53 8.86 10.02
CA GLY A 251 -26.01 7.58 9.48
C GLY A 251 -24.90 6.63 9.00
N THR A 252 -23.63 6.90 9.32
CA THR A 252 -22.51 6.02 8.94
C THR A 252 -22.44 4.80 9.85
N MET A 253 -21.93 3.68 9.34
CA MET A 253 -21.72 2.47 10.14
C MET A 253 -20.71 2.75 11.27
N ALA A 254 -21.10 2.42 12.49
CA ALA A 254 -20.29 2.58 13.68
C ALA A 254 -19.66 1.24 14.07
N TYR A 255 -18.36 1.27 14.37
CA TYR A 255 -17.60 0.10 14.79
C TYR A 255 -16.82 0.42 16.06
N LYS A 256 -16.76 -0.56 16.97
CA LYS A 256 -15.85 -0.56 18.11
C LYS A 256 -14.64 -1.43 17.79
N LYS A 257 -13.47 -0.83 17.89
CA LYS A 257 -12.18 -1.49 17.69
C LYS A 257 -11.49 -1.71 19.03
N SER A 258 -10.88 -2.88 19.21
CA SER A 258 -10.11 -3.21 20.41
C SER A 258 -8.98 -4.17 20.08
N VAL A 259 -7.81 -3.95 20.66
CA VAL A 259 -6.68 -4.88 20.56
C VAL A 259 -7.04 -6.19 21.28
N VAL A 260 -6.73 -7.32 20.65
CA VAL A 260 -6.94 -8.66 21.21
C VAL A 260 -5.63 -9.18 21.80
N PRO A 261 -5.60 -9.58 23.08
CA PRO A 261 -4.45 -10.29 23.63
C PRO A 261 -4.27 -11.63 22.89
N ASN A 262 -3.03 -11.94 22.50
CA ASN A 262 -2.70 -13.18 21.77
C ASN A 262 -3.28 -14.44 22.44
N GLY A 263 -3.21 -14.54 23.77
CA GLY A 263 -3.73 -15.68 24.52
C GLY A 263 -5.25 -15.89 24.43
N GLU A 264 -6.01 -14.87 24.05
CA GLU A 264 -7.47 -14.97 23.87
C GLU A 264 -7.87 -15.43 22.46
N LEU A 265 -6.95 -15.38 21.50
CA LEU A 265 -7.25 -15.66 20.10
C LEU A 265 -7.91 -17.03 19.88
N PRO A 266 -7.45 -18.14 20.50
CA PRO A 266 -8.08 -19.46 20.35
C PRO A 266 -9.53 -19.53 20.84
N ASN A 267 -9.96 -18.60 21.71
CA ASN A 267 -11.34 -18.54 22.21
C ASN A 267 -12.24 -17.67 21.31
N ILE A 268 -11.64 -16.82 20.48
CA ILE A 268 -12.34 -15.84 19.65
C ILE A 268 -12.45 -16.35 18.21
N VAL A 269 -11.42 -17.05 17.72
CA VAL A 269 -11.34 -17.55 16.35
C VAL A 269 -11.51 -19.06 16.36
N PRO A 270 -12.67 -19.59 15.91
CA PRO A 270 -12.87 -21.03 15.78
C PRO A 270 -11.79 -21.67 14.89
N GLY A 271 -11.32 -22.86 15.26
CA GLY A 271 -10.30 -23.59 14.50
C GLY A 271 -8.88 -23.06 14.66
N PHE A 272 -8.65 -21.98 15.41
CA PHE A 272 -7.31 -21.47 15.68
C PHE A 272 -6.67 -22.15 16.89
N ALA A 273 -5.39 -22.55 16.77
CA ALA A 273 -4.59 -22.99 17.90
C ALA A 273 -3.09 -22.71 17.69
N TYR A 274 -2.38 -22.45 18.79
CA TYR A 274 -0.93 -22.30 18.79
C TYR A 274 -0.22 -23.66 18.83
N LEU A 275 0.89 -23.79 18.09
CA LEU A 275 1.69 -25.03 18.07
C LEU A 275 2.82 -25.04 19.11
N LYS A 276 3.45 -23.90 19.37
CA LYS A 276 4.61 -23.79 20.30
C LYS A 276 4.34 -22.89 21.52
N GLY A 277 3.07 -22.61 21.81
CA GLY A 277 2.63 -21.71 22.88
C GLY A 277 2.18 -20.34 22.38
N VAL A 278 1.70 -19.50 23.30
CA VAL A 278 1.11 -18.19 22.95
C VAL A 278 2.19 -17.25 22.43
N CYS A 279 1.98 -16.74 21.22
CA CYS A 279 2.86 -15.81 20.53
C CYS A 279 2.04 -14.85 19.64
N ASN A 280 2.68 -13.87 19.01
CA ASN A 280 2.01 -12.95 18.10
C ASN A 280 1.88 -13.57 16.69
N PRO A 281 0.69 -14.01 16.25
CA PRO A 281 0.54 -14.60 14.92
C PRO A 281 0.68 -13.56 13.81
N CYS A 282 0.56 -12.26 14.11
CA CYS A 282 0.69 -11.17 13.14
C CYS A 282 2.14 -10.77 12.85
N ALA A 283 3.11 -11.30 13.59
CA ALA A 283 4.53 -10.96 13.46
C ALA A 283 5.13 -11.18 12.05
N PRO A 284 4.63 -12.09 11.19
CA PRO A 284 5.05 -12.19 9.79
C PRO A 284 4.76 -10.95 8.93
N LEU A 285 3.88 -10.04 9.39
CA LEU A 285 3.59 -8.78 8.70
C LEU A 285 4.53 -7.63 9.11
N ASN A 286 5.45 -7.87 10.06
CA ASN A 286 6.44 -6.89 10.48
C ASN A 286 7.55 -6.73 9.43
N SER A 287 8.38 -5.69 9.59
CA SER A 287 9.57 -5.48 8.78
C SER A 287 10.80 -5.35 9.68
N PRO A 288 11.67 -6.38 9.76
CA PRO A 288 11.60 -7.66 9.03
C PRO A 288 10.50 -8.60 9.55
N PRO A 289 10.01 -9.54 8.71
CA PRO A 289 9.05 -10.56 9.13
C PRO A 289 9.62 -11.48 10.22
N ASP A 290 8.79 -11.84 11.20
CA ASP A 290 9.12 -12.84 12.20
C ASP A 290 8.19 -14.06 12.09
N TYR A 291 8.80 -15.22 11.81
CA TYR A 291 8.14 -16.52 11.65
C TYR A 291 8.26 -17.40 12.91
N SER A 292 8.53 -16.82 14.08
CA SER A 292 8.68 -17.55 15.34
C SER A 292 7.36 -18.10 15.91
N CYS A 293 6.21 -17.71 15.34
CA CYS A 293 4.88 -18.02 15.87
C CYS A 293 4.10 -19.02 15.01
N PRO A 294 4.32 -20.33 15.16
CA PRO A 294 3.57 -21.34 14.44
C PRO A 294 2.19 -21.58 15.05
N PHE A 295 1.18 -21.64 14.19
CA PHE A 295 -0.21 -21.87 14.55
C PHE A 295 -0.92 -22.74 13.50
N ILE A 296 -2.09 -23.22 13.84
CA ILE A 296 -3.04 -23.82 12.90
C ILE A 296 -4.30 -22.99 12.87
N ILE A 297 -4.95 -22.95 11.71
CA ILE A 297 -6.26 -22.35 11.53
C ILE A 297 -7.08 -23.20 10.56
N ASP A 298 -8.36 -23.38 10.87
CA ASP A 298 -9.35 -23.98 9.99
C ASP A 298 -10.22 -22.89 9.37
N THR A 299 -10.01 -22.64 8.07
CA THR A 299 -10.79 -21.69 7.27
C THR A 299 -11.90 -22.38 6.46
N GLY A 300 -12.21 -23.65 6.75
CA GLY A 300 -13.14 -24.49 6.00
C GLY A 300 -12.46 -25.45 5.02
N ASN A 301 -11.16 -25.29 4.78
CA ASN A 301 -10.33 -26.18 3.96
C ASN A 301 -9.46 -27.12 4.81
N GLY A 302 -9.82 -27.32 6.09
CA GLY A 302 -9.13 -28.21 7.01
C GLY A 302 -7.98 -27.54 7.75
N THR A 303 -7.35 -28.32 8.64
CA THR A 303 -6.37 -27.85 9.64
C THR A 303 -4.92 -28.03 9.21
N GLU A 304 -4.67 -28.49 7.98
CA GLU A 304 -3.32 -28.78 7.48
C GLU A 304 -2.54 -27.50 7.22
N ILE A 305 -1.31 -27.38 7.72
CA ILE A 305 -0.47 -26.20 7.50
C ILE A 305 -0.01 -26.20 6.03
N SER A 306 -0.03 -25.04 5.37
CA SER A 306 0.51 -24.94 4.01
C SER A 306 2.03 -25.16 3.97
N ASP A 307 2.53 -25.86 2.93
CA ASP A 307 3.96 -26.18 2.73
C ASP A 307 4.89 -24.98 2.99
N ILE A 308 4.51 -23.80 2.51
CA ILE A 308 5.31 -22.58 2.68
C ILE A 308 5.47 -22.18 4.16
N TRP A 309 4.42 -22.36 4.97
CA TRP A 309 4.46 -22.05 6.40
C TRP A 309 5.20 -23.12 7.20
N GLU A 310 5.08 -24.40 6.82
CA GLU A 310 5.93 -25.46 7.39
C GLU A 310 7.41 -25.11 7.19
N LYS A 311 7.78 -24.67 5.99
CA LYS A 311 9.14 -24.20 5.68
C LYS A 311 9.53 -22.96 6.48
N LEU A 312 8.69 -21.93 6.52
CA LEU A 312 8.99 -20.66 7.22
C LEU A 312 9.12 -20.86 8.74
N TRP A 313 8.34 -21.76 9.32
CA TRP A 313 8.39 -22.10 10.75
C TRP A 313 9.47 -23.13 11.09
N GLY A 314 10.15 -23.68 10.08
CA GLY A 314 11.16 -24.73 10.25
C GLY A 314 10.58 -25.99 10.86
N ILE A 315 9.33 -26.32 10.55
CA ILE A 315 8.65 -27.51 11.06
C ILE A 315 8.60 -28.54 9.94
N THR A 316 9.53 -29.49 9.97
CA THR A 316 9.54 -30.60 9.01
C THR A 316 8.58 -31.70 9.44
N GLY A 317 7.62 -32.08 8.59
CA GLY A 317 6.96 -33.37 8.69
C GLY A 317 5.95 -33.54 9.83
N VAL A 318 5.05 -32.57 10.03
CA VAL A 318 3.88 -32.77 10.90
C VAL A 318 2.82 -33.61 10.18
N LYS A 319 3.17 -34.79 9.69
CA LYS A 319 2.17 -35.80 9.29
C LYS A 319 1.73 -36.65 10.48
N ASP A 320 2.56 -36.78 11.53
CA ASP A 320 2.31 -37.70 12.65
C ASP A 320 1.87 -37.04 13.98
N GLU A 321 2.11 -35.75 14.22
CA GLU A 321 1.58 -35.05 15.41
C GLU A 321 0.12 -34.57 15.25
N LYS A 322 -0.43 -34.66 14.02
CA LYS A 322 -1.80 -34.25 13.65
C LYS A 322 -2.90 -34.96 14.45
N LYS A 323 -2.63 -36.15 15.02
CA LYS A 323 -3.62 -36.91 15.80
C LYS A 323 -3.75 -36.47 17.26
N ASN A 324 -2.72 -35.88 17.88
CA ASN A 324 -2.73 -35.67 19.33
C ASN A 324 -3.32 -34.31 19.75
N VAL A 325 -3.21 -33.27 18.92
CA VAL A 325 -3.75 -31.92 19.25
C VAL A 325 -5.29 -31.90 19.20
N PHE A 326 -5.92 -32.72 18.35
CA PHE A 326 -7.38 -32.84 18.26
C PHE A 326 -7.98 -34.01 19.05
N ALA A 327 -7.16 -34.89 19.65
CA ALA A 327 -7.67 -35.98 20.48
C ALA A 327 -7.90 -35.58 21.95
N THR A 328 -7.32 -34.47 22.42
CA THR A 328 -7.40 -34.05 23.84
C THR A 328 -8.39 -32.92 24.13
N ARG A 329 -9.14 -32.43 23.14
CA ARG A 329 -10.29 -31.55 23.39
C ARG A 329 -11.56 -32.32 23.08
N ASP A 330 -12.35 -32.60 24.11
CA ASP A 330 -13.68 -33.20 24.01
C ASP A 330 -14.45 -32.61 22.83
N ASN A 331 -14.72 -33.46 21.83
CA ASN A 331 -15.59 -33.18 20.68
C ASN A 331 -17.08 -33.07 21.07
N SER A 332 -17.39 -32.72 22.32
CA SER A 332 -18.76 -32.60 22.82
C SER A 332 -19.50 -31.35 22.30
N TYR A 333 -18.80 -30.41 21.66
CA TYR A 333 -19.39 -29.20 21.08
C TYR A 333 -19.54 -29.22 19.55
N LEU A 334 -19.07 -30.26 18.86
CA LEU A 334 -19.14 -30.38 17.39
C LEU A 334 -20.24 -31.33 16.87
N LEU A 335 -21.09 -31.88 17.74
CA LEU A 335 -22.21 -32.75 17.35
C LEU A 335 -23.60 -32.11 17.53
N GLY A 336 -23.65 -30.78 17.55
CA GLY A 336 -24.87 -30.01 17.79
C GLY A 336 -25.56 -29.44 16.54
N ILE A 337 -25.40 -29.99 15.34
CA ILE A 337 -26.27 -29.65 14.19
C ILE A 337 -26.64 -30.95 13.44
N SER A 338 -27.76 -31.53 13.87
CA SER A 338 -28.47 -32.59 13.14
C SER A 338 -28.96 -32.04 11.80
N ARG A 339 -28.29 -32.45 10.71
CA ARG A 339 -28.68 -32.16 9.34
C ARG A 339 -29.87 -33.06 8.95
N LYS A 340 -31.09 -32.59 9.23
CA LYS A 340 -32.27 -32.85 8.41
C LYS A 340 -32.82 -31.49 8.05
N ASP A 341 -32.44 -31.03 6.86
CA ASP A 341 -33.38 -30.52 5.88
C ASP A 341 -32.59 -30.40 4.57
N SER A 342 -33.02 -31.23 3.62
CA SER A 342 -32.74 -31.09 2.21
C SER A 342 -33.32 -29.77 1.71
N ASP A 343 -32.80 -29.31 0.58
CA ASP A 343 -33.36 -28.22 -0.24
C ASP A 343 -32.85 -26.83 0.10
N LEU A 344 -31.66 -26.49 -0.41
CA LEU A 344 -31.48 -25.26 -1.18
C LEU A 344 -30.16 -25.31 -1.98
N GLU A 345 -30.30 -25.42 -3.30
CA GLU A 345 -29.30 -24.95 -4.24
C GLU A 345 -29.03 -23.47 -3.97
N ASP A 346 -27.76 -23.10 -3.76
CA ASP A 346 -27.19 -21.85 -4.26
C ASP A 346 -25.68 -21.84 -4.04
N SER A 347 -24.95 -21.70 -5.14
CA SER A 347 -23.49 -21.57 -5.21
C SER A 347 -23.00 -20.40 -4.36
N ILE A 348 -22.14 -20.66 -3.38
CA ILE A 348 -21.39 -19.63 -2.65
C ILE A 348 -20.36 -19.05 -3.62
N VAL A 349 -20.66 -17.86 -4.14
CA VAL A 349 -19.71 -17.02 -4.86
C VAL A 349 -18.73 -16.45 -3.83
N LEU A 350 -17.50 -16.98 -3.81
CA LEU A 350 -16.38 -16.39 -3.09
C LEU A 350 -15.96 -15.11 -3.81
N ASN A 351 -16.24 -13.98 -3.18
CA ASN A 351 -15.85 -12.66 -3.64
C ASN A 351 -14.36 -12.44 -3.31
N MET A 352 -13.48 -12.82 -4.23
CA MET A 352 -12.05 -12.47 -4.15
C MET A 352 -11.89 -10.99 -4.49
N ASN A 353 -11.49 -10.21 -3.49
CA ASN A 353 -11.26 -8.78 -3.60
C ASN A 353 -9.95 -8.55 -4.37
N THR A 354 -10.04 -8.48 -5.69
CA THR A 354 -8.92 -8.14 -6.58
C THR A 354 -8.67 -6.63 -6.54
N ASN A 355 -7.82 -6.16 -5.63
CA ASN A 355 -7.23 -4.82 -5.71
C ASN A 355 -5.90 -4.78 -4.95
N PHE A 356 -4.83 -5.20 -5.62
CA PHE A 356 -3.46 -4.84 -5.23
C PHE A 356 -2.63 -4.57 -6.50
N PHE A 357 -2.41 -3.29 -6.77
CA PHE A 357 -1.33 -2.72 -7.56
C PHE A 357 -0.85 -1.46 -6.85
#